data_AF-A0A452GYV4-F1
#
_entry.id   AF-A0A452GYV4-F1
#
_cell.length_a   1.000
_cell.length_b   1.000
_cell.length_c   1.000
_cell.angle_alpha   90.00
_cell.angle_beta   90.00
_cell.angle_gamma   90.00
#
_symmetry.space_group_name_H-M   'P 1'
#
loop_
_entity.id
_entity.type
_entity.pdbx_description
1 polymer ?
#
loop_
_entity_poly.entity_id
_entity_poly.type
_entity_poly.pdbx_seq_one_letter_code
_entity_poly.pdbx_strand_id
1 'polypeptide(L)'
;VENSQNKAKKQDGAVAMEMQPLKSAEGGELEDREKKRTSAPKKEKSVLQGKLTKLAVQIGKAGLVMSAITVIILVLYFVIQTFVLDGRVWLAECTPIYVQYFVKFFIIGVTVLVVAVPEGLPLAVTISLAYSVKKMMKDNNLVRHLDACETMGNATAICSDKTGTLTTNRMTVVQAYLGNTHYRQTPDPGSLPPRILDLLVHAIAINSAYTTKILPPEKDGGLPRQVGNKTECALLGFLLDLRRDYQPVRDQLPEEKLYKVYTFNSVRKSMSTVTRLPQGGFRVFSKGASEILLRKCSSILSSSGELCSFRPRDRDEMVKKVIEPMACEGLRTICLAFRDFPAGLEPDWDNENDIMGELTCIAVVGIEDPVRPEVPEAIRKCQKAGITVRMVTGDNISTARAIAAKCGILQPGEDVLCLEGKEFNRRIRNEKGEIEQEQLDKIWPKLRVLARSSPTDKHTLVKGIIDSTIGEQRQVVAVTGDGTNDGPALKKADVGFAMGIAGTDVAKEASDIILTDDNFSSIVKAVMWGRNVYDSISKFLQFQLTVNVVAVVVAFTGACIT
;
A
#
# COMPACT_ATOMS: atom_id res chain seq x y z
N VAL A 1 -49.53 41.48 54.06
CA VAL A 1 -50.47 41.88 53.00
C VAL A 1 -50.05 41.15 51.74
N GLU A 2 -50.96 40.37 51.20
CA GLU A 2 -50.78 39.43 50.07
C GLU A 2 -50.44 40.11 48.73
N ASN A 3 -50.06 39.24 47.78
CA ASN A 3 -50.24 39.36 46.33
C ASN A 3 -49.27 40.27 45.56
N SER A 4 -48.87 40.00 44.32
CA SER A 4 -48.92 38.84 43.42
C SER A 4 -48.25 39.27 42.09
N GLN A 5 -47.89 38.29 41.24
CA GLN A 5 -47.73 38.36 39.77
C GLN A 5 -46.40 38.81 39.10
N ASN A 6 -45.71 37.78 38.60
CA ASN A 6 -45.33 37.51 37.19
C ASN A 6 -44.63 38.58 36.31
N LYS A 7 -43.41 38.23 35.86
CA LYS A 7 -43.00 38.31 34.44
C LYS A 7 -41.82 37.37 34.11
N ALA A 8 -42.02 36.56 33.07
CA ALA A 8 -41.06 35.73 32.32
C ALA A 8 -39.96 36.60 31.63
N LYS A 9 -38.78 36.16 31.15
CA LYS A 9 -38.22 34.85 30.76
C LYS A 9 -36.69 34.99 30.52
N LYS A 10 -35.93 33.91 30.78
CA LYS A 10 -34.64 33.45 30.20
C LYS A 10 -33.29 34.14 30.54
N GLN A 11 -32.46 33.41 31.29
CA GLN A 11 -31.18 32.87 30.78
C GLN A 11 -30.75 31.67 31.65
N ASP A 12 -30.66 30.49 31.03
CA ASP A 12 -30.18 29.26 31.67
C ASP A 12 -28.67 29.34 31.87
N GLY A 13 -28.25 29.12 33.11
CA GLY A 13 -26.87 28.78 33.45
C GLY A 13 -26.71 27.29 33.61
N ALA A 14 -25.53 26.77 33.26
CA ALA A 14 -24.99 25.57 33.87
C ALA A 14 -23.46 25.63 33.77
N VAL A 15 -22.87 25.98 34.91
CA VAL A 15 -21.44 25.97 35.19
C VAL A 15 -20.95 24.52 35.29
N ALA A 16 -19.76 24.28 34.74
CA ALA A 16 -19.06 23.01 34.70
C ALA A 16 -18.89 22.40 36.10
N MET A 17 -19.17 21.10 36.21
CA MET A 17 -18.94 20.29 37.40
C MET A 17 -17.81 19.31 37.10
N GLU A 18 -16.59 19.64 37.56
CA GLU A 18 -15.46 18.70 37.61
C GLU A 18 -15.71 17.70 38.74
N MET A 19 -15.80 16.41 38.39
CA MET A 19 -15.78 15.32 39.37
C MET A 19 -14.34 14.88 39.62
N GLN A 20 -13.86 15.09 40.86
CA GLN A 20 -12.63 14.46 41.37
C GLN A 20 -12.88 12.97 41.66
N PRO A 21 -11.95 12.05 41.32
CA PRO A 21 -12.05 10.66 41.73
C PRO A 21 -11.50 10.45 43.15
N LEU A 22 -12.21 9.61 43.92
CA LEU A 22 -11.85 9.17 45.27
C LEU A 22 -10.50 8.45 45.31
N LYS A 23 -9.68 8.80 46.31
CA LYS A 23 -8.49 8.03 46.70
C LYS A 23 -8.89 6.81 47.54
N SER A 24 -8.53 5.62 47.08
CA SER A 24 -8.48 4.40 47.88
C SER A 24 -7.01 3.98 48.02
N ALA A 25 -6.58 3.74 49.25
CA ALA A 25 -5.21 3.42 49.61
C ALA A 25 -4.91 1.94 49.33
N GLU A 26 -4.07 1.68 48.32
CA GLU A 26 -3.21 0.49 48.15
C GLU A 26 -2.44 0.69 46.84
N GLY A 27 -1.12 0.91 46.88
CA GLY A 27 -0.38 1.21 45.65
C GLY A 27 1.08 1.62 45.81
N GLY A 28 1.81 1.00 46.73
CA GLY A 28 3.27 1.14 46.80
C GLY A 28 3.97 0.16 45.88
N GLU A 29 3.82 0.30 44.55
CA GLU A 29 4.63 -0.46 43.57
C GLU A 29 4.57 0.11 42.12
N LEU A 30 3.94 1.28 41.91
CA LEU A 30 3.75 1.87 40.57
C LEU A 30 4.74 3.01 40.22
N GLU A 31 5.44 3.61 41.18
CA GLU A 31 6.33 4.75 40.90
C GLU A 31 7.65 4.39 40.20
N ASP A 32 8.11 3.13 40.27
CA ASP A 32 9.31 2.68 39.53
C ASP A 32 9.01 2.28 38.07
N ARG A 33 7.73 2.14 37.69
CA ARG A 33 7.32 1.85 36.30
C ARG A 33 7.07 3.10 35.46
N GLU A 34 6.79 4.25 36.06
CA GLU A 34 6.52 5.49 35.32
C GLU A 34 7.78 6.25 34.89
N LYS A 35 8.92 6.10 35.58
CA LYS A 35 10.20 6.70 35.14
C LYS A 35 10.85 6.01 33.93
N LYS A 36 10.31 4.88 33.46
CA LYS A 36 10.81 4.16 32.25
C LYS A 36 10.02 4.44 30.97
N ARG A 37 9.00 5.30 30.99
CA ARG A 37 8.15 5.59 29.82
C ARG A 37 8.23 7.04 29.33
N THR A 38 9.43 7.57 29.14
CA THR A 38 9.68 8.78 28.31
C THR A 38 11.03 8.69 27.60
N SER A 39 11.32 7.54 26.97
CA SER A 39 12.23 7.53 25.83
C SER A 39 11.40 7.16 24.61
N ALA A 40 11.09 8.15 23.77
CA ALA A 40 10.72 7.85 22.40
C ALA A 40 11.82 6.93 21.84
N PRO A 41 11.47 5.81 21.18
CA PRO A 41 12.49 4.94 20.59
C PRO A 41 13.32 5.82 19.64
N LYS A 42 14.62 5.95 19.91
CA LYS A 42 15.55 6.63 19.01
C LYS A 42 15.37 5.97 17.64
N LYS A 43 14.77 6.69 16.68
CA LYS A 43 14.73 6.24 15.29
C LYS A 43 16.15 5.87 14.89
N GLU A 44 16.30 4.64 14.40
CA GLU A 44 17.57 4.17 13.85
C GLU A 44 18.04 5.19 12.80
N LYS A 45 19.32 5.56 12.84
CA LYS A 45 19.89 6.49 11.86
C LYS A 45 19.72 5.90 10.45
N SER A 46 19.49 6.73 9.44
CA SER A 46 19.39 6.26 8.05
C SER A 46 20.66 5.50 7.65
N VAL A 47 20.53 4.58 6.67
CA VAL A 47 21.64 3.74 6.21
C VAL A 47 22.82 4.59 5.78
N LEU A 48 22.57 5.66 5.01
CA LEU A 48 23.62 6.59 4.59
C LEU A 48 24.17 7.41 5.75
N GLN A 49 23.32 7.94 6.65
CA GLN A 49 23.80 8.71 7.81
C GLN A 49 24.74 7.88 8.70
N GLY A 50 24.47 6.59 8.87
CA GLY A 50 25.36 5.66 9.55
C GLY A 50 26.73 5.56 8.86
N LYS A 51 26.75 5.34 7.55
CA LYS A 51 27.99 5.26 6.75
C LYS A 51 28.78 6.57 6.76
N LEU A 52 28.11 7.70 6.58
CA LEU A 52 28.72 9.04 6.60
C LEU A 52 29.31 9.37 7.96
N THR A 53 28.63 9.04 9.06
CA THR A 53 29.16 9.25 10.41
C THR A 53 30.46 8.45 10.61
N LYS A 54 30.48 7.18 10.18
CA LYS A 54 31.67 6.33 10.29
C LYS A 54 32.84 6.89 9.48
N LEU A 55 32.56 7.33 8.25
CA LEU A 55 33.54 7.95 7.36
C LEU A 55 34.08 9.27 7.93
N ALA A 56 33.21 10.15 8.43
CA ALA A 56 33.61 11.41 9.07
C ALA A 56 34.54 11.18 10.28
N VAL A 57 34.24 10.19 11.11
CA VAL A 57 35.10 9.83 12.26
C VAL A 57 36.47 9.30 11.81
N GLN A 58 36.52 8.48 10.75
CA GLN A 58 37.78 7.98 10.19
C GLN A 58 38.64 9.13 9.65
N ILE A 59 38.04 10.05 8.89
CA ILE A 59 38.72 11.23 8.36
C ILE A 59 39.22 12.13 9.49
N GLY A 60 38.38 12.38 10.52
CA GLY A 60 38.78 13.18 11.67
C GLY A 60 39.98 12.59 12.41
N LYS A 61 40.01 11.27 12.61
CA LYS A 61 41.17 10.58 13.20
C LYS A 61 42.42 10.69 12.33
N ALA A 62 42.30 10.48 11.02
CA ALA A 62 43.43 10.61 10.09
C ALA A 62 43.98 12.05 10.06
N GLY A 63 43.09 13.04 10.00
CA GLY A 63 43.45 14.46 10.06
C GLY A 63 44.17 14.85 11.35
N LEU A 64 43.70 14.33 12.50
CA LEU A 64 44.35 14.56 13.80
C LEU A 64 45.78 13.99 13.83
N VAL A 65 45.97 12.76 13.33
CA VAL A 65 47.29 12.13 13.26
C VAL A 65 48.23 12.94 12.36
N MET A 66 47.78 13.34 11.16
CA MET A 66 48.58 14.13 10.24
C MET A 66 48.95 15.51 10.81
N SER A 67 48.01 16.19 11.46
CA SER A 67 48.26 17.46 12.16
C SER A 67 49.34 17.29 13.24
N ALA A 68 49.22 16.27 14.09
CA ALA A 68 50.18 16.02 15.15
C ALA A 68 51.59 15.73 14.59
N ILE A 69 51.69 14.90 13.54
CA ILE A 69 52.96 14.62 12.86
C ILE A 69 53.57 15.91 12.30
N THR A 70 52.77 16.77 11.66
CA THR A 70 53.24 18.04 11.09
C THR A 70 53.85 18.96 12.16
N VAL A 71 53.17 19.11 13.31
CA VAL A 71 53.67 19.92 14.44
C VAL A 71 54.96 19.33 14.99
N ILE A 72 55.03 18.01 15.16
CA ILE A 72 56.23 17.32 15.67
C ILE A 72 57.42 17.53 14.73
N ILE A 73 57.22 17.39 13.41
CA ILE A 73 58.27 17.59 12.41
C ILE A 73 58.77 19.04 12.46
N LEU A 74 57.88 20.03 12.44
CA LEU A 74 58.26 21.45 12.47
C LEU A 74 59.03 21.81 13.74
N VAL A 75 58.58 21.31 14.89
CA VAL A 75 59.25 21.51 16.18
C VAL A 75 60.64 20.87 16.18
N LEU A 76 60.75 19.61 15.76
CA LEU A 76 62.02 18.90 15.73
C LEU A 76 62.99 19.55 14.73
N TYR A 77 62.52 19.90 13.54
CA TYR A 77 63.32 20.58 12.53
C TYR A 77 63.87 21.91 13.07
N PHE A 78 63.02 22.75 13.66
CA PHE A 78 63.43 24.01 14.25
C PHE A 78 64.47 23.83 15.36
N VAL A 79 64.26 22.86 16.26
CA VAL A 79 65.15 22.60 17.40
C VAL A 79 66.51 22.09 16.91
N ILE A 80 66.52 21.12 15.97
CA ILE A 80 67.75 20.55 15.42
C ILE A 80 68.53 21.60 14.63
N GLN A 81 67.87 22.33 13.73
CA GLN A 81 68.51 23.36 12.91
C GLN A 81 69.14 24.46 13.79
N THR A 82 68.39 24.99 14.76
CA THR A 82 68.80 26.18 15.52
C THR A 82 69.80 25.88 16.64
N PHE A 83 69.59 24.79 17.39
CA PHE A 83 70.39 24.50 18.58
C PHE A 83 71.51 23.48 18.33
N VAL A 84 71.35 22.58 17.34
CA VAL A 84 72.35 21.53 17.05
C VAL A 84 73.25 21.94 15.88
N LEU A 85 72.68 22.35 14.74
CA LEU A 85 73.46 22.69 13.55
C LEU A 85 74.05 24.11 13.62
N ASP A 86 73.23 25.11 13.92
CA ASP A 86 73.68 26.51 14.03
C ASP A 86 74.41 26.80 15.36
N GLY A 87 74.35 25.88 16.33
CA GLY A 87 75.05 25.97 17.61
C GLY A 87 74.60 27.14 18.50
N ARG A 88 73.40 27.69 18.32
CA ARG A 88 72.93 28.82 19.13
C ARG A 88 72.64 28.36 20.56
N VAL A 89 73.08 29.13 21.54
CA VAL A 89 72.78 28.86 22.96
C VAL A 89 71.43 29.50 23.33
N TRP A 90 70.63 28.81 24.13
CA TRP A 90 69.35 29.34 24.61
C TRP A 90 69.58 30.52 25.56
N LEU A 91 69.34 31.74 25.08
CA LEU A 91 69.40 32.97 25.89
C LEU A 91 68.01 33.32 26.42
N ALA A 92 67.90 33.64 27.72
CA ALA A 92 66.63 33.96 28.38
C ALA A 92 65.89 35.14 27.72
N GLU A 93 66.63 36.13 27.22
CA GLU A 93 66.10 37.32 26.52
C GLU A 93 65.42 36.98 25.18
N CYS A 94 65.85 35.91 24.51
CA CYS A 94 65.31 35.47 23.21
C CYS A 94 64.12 34.50 23.34
N THR A 95 63.78 34.08 24.56
CA THR A 95 62.67 33.14 24.83
C THR A 95 61.34 33.54 24.18
N PRO A 96 60.91 34.82 24.20
CA PRO A 96 59.65 35.22 23.56
C PRO A 96 59.59 34.93 22.05
N ILE A 97 60.74 35.06 21.36
CA ILE A 97 60.84 34.79 19.93
C ILE A 97 60.70 33.30 19.65
N TYR A 98 61.34 32.44 20.45
CA TYR A 98 61.20 30.98 20.30
C TYR A 98 59.77 30.52 20.58
N VAL A 99 59.13 31.05 21.63
CA VAL A 99 57.72 30.79 21.91
C VAL A 99 56.84 31.23 20.74
N GLN A 100 57.13 32.36 20.09
CA GLN A 100 56.41 32.80 18.90
C GLN A 100 56.50 31.78 17.74
N TYR A 101 57.67 31.16 17.52
CA TYR A 101 57.81 30.08 16.53
C TYR A 101 57.00 28.84 16.90
N PHE A 102 57.03 28.40 18.16
CA PHE A 102 56.21 27.27 18.62
C PHE A 102 54.71 27.53 18.45
N VAL A 103 54.25 28.74 18.76
CA VAL A 103 52.86 29.16 18.53
C VAL A 103 52.55 29.11 17.04
N LYS A 104 53.45 29.56 16.17
CA LYS A 104 53.27 29.49 14.72
C LYS A 104 53.15 28.04 14.22
N PHE A 105 53.99 27.12 14.70
CA PHE A 105 53.89 25.70 14.35
C PHE A 105 52.60 25.06 14.84
N PHE A 106 52.15 25.41 16.04
CA PHE A 106 50.87 24.96 16.57
C PHE A 106 49.69 25.47 15.72
N ILE A 107 49.71 26.74 15.31
CA ILE A 107 48.70 27.32 14.40
C ILE A 107 48.67 26.60 13.06
N ILE A 108 49.83 26.23 12.50
CA ILE A 108 49.91 25.43 11.26
C ILE A 108 49.24 24.06 11.47
N GLY A 109 49.53 23.38 12.58
CA GLY A 109 48.86 22.12 12.93
C GLY A 109 47.34 22.26 13.02
N VAL A 110 46.85 23.25 13.75
CA VAL A 110 45.40 23.55 13.85
C VAL A 110 44.80 23.82 12.46
N THR A 111 45.50 24.54 11.59
CA THR A 111 45.05 24.83 10.23
C THR A 111 44.93 23.54 9.39
N VAL A 112 45.91 22.64 9.48
CA VAL A 112 45.86 21.32 8.83
C VAL A 112 44.67 20.50 9.33
N LEU A 113 44.43 20.51 10.65
CA LEU A 113 43.31 19.79 11.25
C LEU A 113 41.95 20.31 10.75
N VAL A 114 41.76 21.64 10.71
CA VAL A 114 40.52 22.27 10.22
C VAL A 114 40.25 21.90 8.76
N VAL A 115 41.29 21.93 7.91
CA VAL A 115 41.16 21.56 6.49
C VAL A 115 40.86 20.07 6.31
N ALA A 116 41.41 19.22 7.17
CA ALA A 116 41.22 17.77 7.09
C ALA A 116 39.77 17.34 7.43
N VAL A 117 39.09 18.05 8.34
CA VAL A 117 37.73 17.71 8.77
C VAL A 117 36.68 18.29 7.80
N PRO A 118 35.88 17.46 7.12
CA PRO A 118 34.90 17.95 6.15
C PRO A 118 33.62 18.42 6.84
N GLU A 119 33.63 19.64 7.38
CA GLU A 119 32.48 20.25 8.08
C GLU A 119 31.25 20.43 7.18
N GLY A 120 31.46 20.59 5.85
CA GLY A 120 30.38 20.77 4.88
C GLY A 120 29.58 19.50 4.54
N LEU A 121 30.04 18.32 4.99
CA LEU A 121 29.44 17.04 4.58
C LEU A 121 27.99 16.84 5.05
N PRO A 122 27.63 17.07 6.33
CA PRO A 122 26.24 16.94 6.78
C PRO A 122 25.30 17.96 6.10
N LEU A 123 25.81 19.16 5.79
CA LEU A 123 25.05 20.21 5.15
C LEU A 123 24.72 19.87 3.70
N ALA A 124 25.70 19.40 2.92
CA ALA A 124 25.50 19.02 1.52
C ALA A 124 24.46 17.90 1.36
N VAL A 125 24.50 16.90 2.25
CA VAL A 125 23.53 15.80 2.29
C VAL A 125 22.13 16.32 2.55
N THR A 126 21.97 17.19 3.56
CA THR A 126 20.67 17.76 3.93
C THR A 126 20.09 18.61 2.79
N ILE A 127 20.91 19.42 2.12
CA ILE A 127 20.48 20.25 0.98
C ILE A 127 20.04 19.38 -0.21
N SER A 128 20.84 18.36 -0.56
CA SER A 128 20.52 17.43 -1.65
C SER A 128 19.20 16.69 -1.40
N LEU A 129 18.99 16.24 -0.17
CA LEU A 129 17.78 15.55 0.25
C LEU A 129 16.56 16.48 0.23
N ALA A 130 16.69 17.70 0.75
CA ALA A 130 15.61 18.70 0.72
C ALA A 130 15.21 19.08 -0.71
N TYR A 131 16.18 19.25 -1.61
CA TYR A 131 15.92 19.50 -3.02
C TYR A 131 15.18 18.32 -3.67
N SER A 132 15.63 17.10 -3.41
CA SER A 132 15.04 15.87 -3.96
C SER A 132 13.62 15.65 -3.45
N VAL A 133 13.35 15.90 -2.17
CA VAL A 133 12.01 15.81 -1.57
C VAL A 133 11.04 16.80 -2.22
N LYS A 134 11.49 18.04 -2.50
CA LYS A 134 10.68 19.02 -3.23
C LYS A 134 10.33 18.54 -4.64
N LYS A 135 11.25 17.84 -5.31
CA LYS A 135 11.00 17.26 -6.64
C LYS A 135 10.09 16.03 -6.57
N MET A 136 10.30 15.14 -5.60
CA MET A 136 9.44 13.99 -5.35
C MET A 136 7.99 14.39 -5.10
N MET A 137 7.77 15.49 -4.38
CA MET A 137 6.42 16.03 -4.17
C MET A 137 5.74 16.43 -5.48
N LYS A 138 6.49 16.98 -6.45
CA LYS A 138 5.98 17.27 -7.80
C LYS A 138 5.67 15.99 -8.59
N ASP A 139 6.38 14.90 -8.29
CA ASP A 139 6.16 13.55 -8.84
C ASP A 139 5.20 12.71 -7.98
N ASN A 140 4.24 13.36 -7.31
CA ASN A 140 3.18 12.73 -6.50
C ASN A 140 3.66 11.87 -5.32
N ASN A 141 4.91 12.04 -4.87
CA ASN A 141 5.48 11.37 -3.72
C ASN A 141 5.68 12.37 -2.58
N LEU A 142 4.76 12.40 -1.61
CA LEU A 142 4.87 13.22 -0.42
C LEU A 142 5.71 12.50 0.64
N VAL A 143 6.97 12.91 0.79
CA VAL A 143 7.90 12.33 1.77
C VAL A 143 7.66 12.96 3.15
N ARG A 144 7.26 12.15 4.14
CA ARG A 144 7.07 12.58 5.54
C ARG A 144 8.37 12.47 6.34
N HIS A 145 9.19 11.48 5.99
CA HIS A 145 10.44 11.16 6.66
C HIS A 145 11.59 11.19 5.65
N LEU A 146 12.50 12.14 5.83
CA LEU A 146 13.55 12.47 4.86
C LEU A 146 14.49 11.27 4.59
N ASP A 147 14.76 10.48 5.62
CA ASP A 147 15.54 9.24 5.57
C ASP A 147 14.94 8.20 4.62
N ALA A 148 13.61 8.13 4.49
CA ALA A 148 12.96 7.19 3.59
C ALA A 148 13.27 7.44 2.11
N CYS A 149 13.52 8.69 1.73
CA CYS A 149 13.93 9.05 0.37
C CYS A 149 15.24 8.35 -0.03
N GLU A 150 16.22 8.33 0.89
CA GLU A 150 17.51 7.66 0.67
C GLU A 150 17.37 6.14 0.74
N THR A 151 16.71 5.64 1.78
CA THR A 151 16.54 4.20 2.02
C THR A 151 15.88 3.50 0.82
N MET A 152 14.92 4.15 0.16
CA MET A 152 14.23 3.57 -1.01
C MET A 152 15.16 3.31 -2.20
N GLY A 153 16.28 4.04 -2.32
CA GLY A 153 17.28 3.80 -3.37
C GLY A 153 17.92 2.40 -3.28
N ASN A 154 17.98 1.86 -2.06
CA ASN A 154 18.55 0.54 -1.75
C ASN A 154 17.49 -0.57 -1.64
N ALA A 155 16.22 -0.30 -1.94
CA ALA A 155 15.15 -1.27 -1.82
C ALA A 155 15.44 -2.55 -2.63
N THR A 156 15.32 -3.71 -2.00
CA THR A 156 15.51 -5.04 -2.63
C THR A 156 14.20 -5.79 -2.75
N ALA A 157 13.23 -5.48 -1.90
CA ALA A 157 11.92 -6.11 -1.88
C ALA A 157 10.80 -5.08 -1.71
N ILE A 158 9.69 -5.29 -2.42
CA ILE A 158 8.43 -4.54 -2.22
C ILE A 158 7.35 -5.55 -1.84
N CYS A 159 6.84 -5.48 -0.61
CA CYS A 159 5.67 -6.20 -0.17
C CYS A 159 4.43 -5.32 -0.37
N SER A 160 3.68 -5.59 -1.43
CA SER A 160 2.56 -4.75 -1.85
C SER A 160 1.22 -5.36 -1.48
N ASP A 161 0.32 -4.55 -0.91
CA ASP A 161 -1.09 -4.93 -0.84
C ASP A 161 -1.72 -5.00 -2.23
N LYS A 162 -2.74 -5.85 -2.41
CA LYS A 162 -3.45 -5.97 -3.68
C LYS A 162 -4.51 -4.89 -3.83
N THR A 163 -5.39 -4.75 -2.85
CA THR A 163 -6.60 -3.92 -2.96
C THR A 163 -6.21 -2.45 -2.80
N GLY A 164 -6.70 -1.57 -3.67
CA GLY A 164 -6.39 -0.13 -3.58
C GLY A 164 -5.00 0.26 -4.05
N THR A 165 -4.01 -0.64 -3.95
CA THR A 165 -2.65 -0.39 -4.44
C THR A 165 -2.45 -0.92 -5.87
N LEU A 166 -2.46 -2.24 -6.08
CA LEU A 166 -2.26 -2.83 -7.40
C LEU A 166 -3.52 -2.77 -8.28
N THR A 167 -4.68 -2.82 -7.63
CA THR A 167 -5.98 -2.73 -8.28
C THR A 167 -6.65 -1.39 -8.01
N THR A 168 -7.68 -1.07 -8.80
CA THR A 168 -8.41 0.20 -8.69
C THR A 168 -9.34 0.29 -7.47
N ASN A 169 -9.50 -0.82 -6.73
CA ASN A 169 -10.46 -0.96 -5.61
C ASN A 169 -11.92 -0.73 -6.04
N ARG A 170 -12.20 -0.95 -7.33
CA ARG A 170 -13.47 -0.71 -7.98
C ARG A 170 -13.88 -1.99 -8.69
N MET A 171 -14.94 -2.64 -8.20
CA MET A 171 -15.41 -3.87 -8.84
C MET A 171 -16.07 -3.52 -10.17
N THR A 172 -15.74 -4.27 -11.22
CA THR A 172 -16.22 -4.08 -12.59
C THR A 172 -16.60 -5.43 -13.20
N VAL A 173 -17.64 -5.45 -14.05
CA VAL A 173 -17.93 -6.62 -14.87
C VAL A 173 -16.94 -6.62 -16.03
N VAL A 174 -16.12 -7.65 -16.12
CA VAL A 174 -15.11 -7.79 -17.18
C VAL A 174 -15.49 -8.83 -18.22
N GLN A 175 -16.30 -9.81 -17.83
CA GLN A 175 -16.82 -10.83 -18.74
C GLN A 175 -18.31 -11.04 -18.52
N ALA A 176 -19.02 -11.41 -19.57
CA ALA A 176 -20.45 -11.71 -19.51
C ALA A 176 -20.80 -12.84 -20.47
N TYR A 177 -21.67 -13.74 -20.03
CA TYR A 177 -22.34 -14.72 -20.87
C TYR A 177 -23.79 -14.27 -21.07
N LEU A 178 -24.13 -13.91 -22.30
CA LEU A 178 -25.40 -13.31 -22.70
C LEU A 178 -25.80 -13.85 -24.06
N GLY A 179 -27.06 -14.27 -24.23
CA GLY A 179 -27.60 -14.70 -25.53
C GLY A 179 -26.77 -15.80 -26.21
N ASN A 180 -26.41 -16.85 -25.45
CA ASN A 180 -25.55 -17.96 -25.88
C ASN A 180 -24.12 -17.60 -26.33
N THR A 181 -23.63 -16.40 -25.97
CA THR A 181 -22.28 -15.95 -26.32
C THR A 181 -21.50 -15.56 -25.07
N HIS A 182 -20.25 -16.04 -24.96
CA HIS A 182 -19.31 -15.64 -23.91
C HIS A 182 -18.47 -14.44 -24.38
N TYR A 183 -18.78 -13.26 -23.84
CA TYR A 183 -18.04 -12.03 -24.06
C TYR A 183 -16.93 -11.88 -23.02
N ARG A 184 -15.69 -11.70 -23.49
CA ARG A 184 -14.51 -11.43 -22.65
C ARG A 184 -14.28 -9.95 -22.34
N GLN A 185 -15.11 -9.09 -22.93
CA GLN A 185 -15.16 -7.65 -22.73
C GLN A 185 -16.63 -7.23 -22.76
N THR A 186 -16.96 -6.02 -22.29
CA THR A 186 -18.33 -5.52 -22.39
C THR A 186 -18.81 -5.52 -23.84
N PRO A 187 -19.93 -6.18 -24.17
CA PRO A 187 -20.43 -6.23 -25.54
C PRO A 187 -20.95 -4.86 -25.98
N ASP A 188 -20.87 -4.59 -27.29
CA ASP A 188 -21.49 -3.40 -27.85
C ASP A 188 -23.02 -3.48 -27.70
N PRO A 189 -23.71 -2.39 -27.29
CA PRO A 189 -25.16 -2.42 -27.07
C PRO A 189 -25.96 -2.84 -28.31
N GLY A 190 -25.45 -2.52 -29.51
CA GLY A 190 -26.10 -2.90 -30.78
C GLY A 190 -26.02 -4.39 -31.12
N SER A 191 -25.16 -5.15 -30.46
CA SER A 191 -25.02 -6.60 -30.66
C SER A 191 -26.04 -7.42 -29.88
N LEU A 192 -26.73 -6.81 -28.91
CA LEU A 192 -27.67 -7.48 -28.03
C LEU A 192 -29.13 -7.20 -28.45
N PRO A 193 -30.02 -8.21 -28.46
CA PRO A 193 -31.44 -7.99 -28.67
C PRO A 193 -32.02 -7.00 -27.64
N PRO A 194 -32.93 -6.09 -28.04
CA PRO A 194 -33.55 -5.11 -27.14
C PRO A 194 -34.19 -5.76 -25.91
N ARG A 195 -34.83 -6.92 -26.09
CA ARG A 195 -35.47 -7.69 -25.01
C ARG A 195 -34.48 -8.12 -23.92
N ILE A 196 -33.26 -8.53 -24.29
CA ILE A 196 -32.23 -8.93 -23.32
C ILE A 196 -31.74 -7.71 -22.56
N LEU A 197 -31.50 -6.59 -23.26
CA LEU A 197 -31.08 -5.34 -22.64
C LEU A 197 -32.11 -4.83 -21.64
N ASP A 198 -33.39 -4.82 -22.02
CA ASP A 198 -34.45 -4.34 -21.13
C ASP A 198 -34.58 -5.23 -19.88
N LEU A 199 -34.55 -6.56 -20.04
CA LEU A 199 -34.56 -7.49 -18.91
C LEU A 199 -33.34 -7.33 -18.01
N LEU A 200 -32.16 -7.11 -18.59
CA LEU A 200 -30.92 -6.91 -17.84
C LEU A 200 -30.96 -5.61 -17.02
N VAL A 201 -31.44 -4.51 -17.62
CA VAL A 201 -31.61 -3.23 -16.93
C VAL A 201 -32.56 -3.40 -15.74
N HIS A 202 -33.73 -4.00 -15.94
CA HIS A 202 -34.69 -4.21 -14.84
C HIS A 202 -34.11 -5.14 -13.76
N ALA A 203 -33.51 -6.27 -14.16
CA ALA A 203 -32.95 -7.24 -13.23
C ALA A 203 -31.85 -6.64 -12.35
N ILE A 204 -30.96 -5.83 -12.91
CA ILE A 204 -29.87 -5.21 -12.16
C ILE A 204 -30.35 -4.00 -11.35
N ALA A 205 -31.17 -3.11 -11.95
CA ALA A 205 -31.59 -1.86 -11.32
C ALA A 205 -32.49 -2.10 -10.10
N ILE A 206 -33.44 -3.03 -10.23
CA ILE A 206 -34.46 -3.36 -9.22
C ILE A 206 -33.90 -4.31 -8.15
N ASN A 207 -33.13 -5.31 -8.55
CA ASN A 207 -32.56 -6.28 -7.61
C ASN A 207 -31.20 -5.81 -7.07
N SER A 208 -31.01 -4.51 -6.86
CA SER A 208 -29.85 -3.93 -6.19
C SER A 208 -30.33 -2.89 -5.19
N ALA A 209 -29.62 -2.72 -4.08
CA ALA A 209 -30.03 -1.75 -3.08
C ALA A 209 -30.10 -0.34 -3.70
N TYR A 210 -31.13 0.43 -3.36
CA TYR A 210 -31.33 1.78 -3.92
C TYR A 210 -30.32 2.78 -3.35
N THR A 211 -29.69 2.44 -2.22
CA THR A 211 -28.52 3.12 -1.66
C THR A 211 -27.25 2.88 -2.49
N THR A 212 -27.19 1.81 -3.29
CA THR A 212 -26.07 1.52 -4.19
C THR A 212 -26.15 2.45 -5.41
N LYS A 213 -25.13 3.28 -5.61
CA LYS A 213 -25.08 4.27 -6.69
C LYS A 213 -23.67 4.41 -7.25
N ILE A 214 -23.60 4.74 -8.54
CA ILE A 214 -22.38 5.23 -9.19
C ILE A 214 -22.49 6.73 -9.27
N LEU A 215 -21.57 7.42 -8.60
CA LEU A 215 -21.49 8.87 -8.60
C LEU A 215 -20.39 9.33 -9.57
N PRO A 216 -20.51 10.55 -10.13
CA PRO A 216 -19.42 11.14 -10.88
C PRO A 216 -18.13 11.22 -10.04
N PRO A 217 -16.96 11.30 -10.70
CA PRO A 217 -15.69 11.42 -9.99
C PRO A 217 -15.63 12.71 -9.17
N GLU A 218 -14.94 12.68 -8.01
CA GLU A 218 -14.74 13.86 -7.16
C GLU A 218 -13.77 14.89 -7.76
N LYS A 219 -12.97 14.48 -8.75
CA LYS A 219 -12.02 15.33 -9.49
C LYS A 219 -12.16 15.07 -10.99
N ASP A 220 -11.99 16.11 -11.81
CA ASP A 220 -12.00 15.99 -13.27
C ASP A 220 -10.94 14.99 -13.74
N GLY A 221 -11.35 14.05 -14.62
CA GLY A 221 -10.52 12.95 -15.10
C GLY A 221 -10.39 11.75 -14.15
N GLY A 222 -11.00 11.79 -12.97
CA GLY A 222 -11.04 10.67 -12.03
C GLY A 222 -12.01 9.55 -12.45
N LEU A 223 -11.91 8.40 -11.78
CA LEU A 223 -12.86 7.30 -11.95
C LEU A 223 -14.18 7.56 -11.18
N PRO A 224 -15.34 7.19 -11.73
CA PRO A 224 -16.63 7.21 -11.02
C PRO A 224 -16.57 6.54 -9.65
N ARG A 225 -17.22 7.15 -8.65
CA ARG A 225 -17.22 6.67 -7.26
C ARG A 225 -18.34 5.66 -7.04
N GLN A 226 -18.00 4.51 -6.47
CA GLN A 226 -18.96 3.46 -6.10
C GLN A 226 -19.39 3.64 -4.63
N VAL A 227 -20.70 3.83 -4.40
CA VAL A 227 -21.30 3.92 -3.06
C VAL A 227 -22.22 2.71 -2.86
N GLY A 228 -22.11 2.03 -1.72
CA GLY A 228 -22.87 0.81 -1.41
C GLY A 228 -22.08 -0.47 -1.66
N ASN A 229 -22.78 -1.57 -1.96
CA ASN A 229 -22.13 -2.85 -2.19
C ASN A 229 -21.37 -2.84 -3.51
N LYS A 230 -20.04 -3.04 -3.48
CA LYS A 230 -19.19 -2.97 -4.67
C LYS A 230 -19.60 -3.95 -5.80
N THR A 231 -20.13 -5.13 -5.46
CA THR A 231 -20.61 -6.09 -6.48
C THR A 231 -21.83 -5.53 -7.22
N GLU A 232 -22.73 -4.88 -6.50
CA GLU A 232 -23.91 -4.23 -7.09
C GLU A 232 -23.49 -3.01 -7.91
N CYS A 233 -22.53 -2.22 -7.41
CA CYS A 233 -21.95 -1.13 -8.18
C CYS A 233 -21.30 -1.62 -9.48
N ALA A 234 -20.68 -2.80 -9.49
CA ALA A 234 -20.13 -3.39 -10.71
C ALA A 234 -21.24 -3.70 -11.73
N LEU A 235 -22.37 -4.25 -11.26
CA LEU A 235 -23.54 -4.54 -12.10
C LEU A 235 -24.19 -3.26 -12.63
N LEU A 236 -24.36 -2.23 -11.80
CA LEU A 236 -24.87 -0.92 -12.26
C LEU A 236 -23.91 -0.28 -13.26
N GLY A 237 -22.60 -0.45 -13.05
CA GLY A 237 -21.57 0.05 -13.96
C GLY A 237 -21.63 -0.64 -15.31
N PHE A 238 -21.89 -1.94 -15.31
CA PHE A 238 -22.11 -2.72 -16.52
C PHE A 238 -23.29 -2.20 -17.35
N LEU A 239 -24.38 -1.76 -16.72
CA LEU A 239 -25.49 -1.11 -17.44
C LEU A 239 -25.07 0.21 -18.10
N LEU A 240 -24.30 1.03 -17.38
CA LEU A 240 -23.77 2.30 -17.91
C LEU A 240 -22.81 2.06 -19.08
N ASP A 241 -21.95 1.05 -18.98
CA ASP A 241 -21.04 0.66 -20.07
C ASP A 241 -21.82 0.15 -21.30
N LEU A 242 -22.99 -0.48 -21.07
CA LEU A 242 -23.97 -0.82 -22.12
C LEU A 242 -24.82 0.37 -22.60
N ARG A 243 -24.48 1.60 -22.21
CA ARG A 243 -25.18 2.84 -22.56
C ARG A 243 -26.66 2.86 -22.14
N ARG A 244 -26.99 2.19 -21.03
CA ARG A 244 -28.33 2.19 -20.45
C ARG A 244 -28.31 2.84 -19.08
N ASP A 245 -29.15 3.85 -18.90
CA ASP A 245 -29.34 4.46 -17.58
C ASP A 245 -30.32 3.63 -16.74
N TYR A 246 -29.92 3.34 -15.51
CA TYR A 246 -30.72 2.59 -14.55
C TYR A 246 -31.61 3.49 -13.70
N GLN A 247 -31.34 4.80 -13.64
CA GLN A 247 -32.06 5.73 -12.77
C GLN A 247 -33.54 5.87 -13.15
N PRO A 248 -33.92 6.00 -14.44
CA PRO A 248 -35.33 6.08 -14.83
C PRO A 248 -36.17 4.86 -14.41
N VAL A 249 -35.57 3.67 -14.41
CA VAL A 249 -36.26 2.44 -13.97
C VAL A 249 -36.51 2.47 -12.46
N ARG A 250 -35.53 2.96 -11.69
CA ARG A 250 -35.67 3.16 -10.24
C ARG A 250 -36.67 4.27 -9.89
N ASP A 251 -36.79 5.29 -10.71
CA ASP A 251 -37.75 6.39 -10.49
C ASP A 251 -39.20 5.93 -10.77
N GLN A 252 -39.40 5.05 -11.76
CA GLN A 252 -40.71 4.46 -12.06
C GLN A 252 -41.17 3.46 -10.99
N LEU A 253 -40.23 2.64 -10.51
CA LEU A 253 -40.42 1.65 -9.45
C LEU A 253 -39.54 2.01 -8.25
N PRO A 254 -39.95 2.97 -7.39
CA PRO A 254 -39.22 3.28 -6.17
C PRO A 254 -39.35 2.16 -5.14
N GLU A 255 -38.52 2.21 -4.10
CA GLU A 255 -38.39 1.14 -3.10
C GLU A 255 -39.72 0.80 -2.42
N GLU A 256 -40.60 1.78 -2.21
CA GLU A 256 -41.90 1.61 -1.56
C GLU A 256 -42.92 0.85 -2.44
N LYS A 257 -42.67 0.74 -3.75
CA LYS A 257 -43.51 -0.05 -4.68
C LYS A 257 -43.03 -1.49 -4.83
N LEU A 258 -41.88 -1.85 -4.25
CA LEU A 258 -41.40 -3.23 -4.28
C LEU A 258 -42.32 -4.09 -3.42
N TYR A 259 -42.68 -5.27 -3.93
CA TYR A 259 -43.65 -6.11 -3.24
C TYR A 259 -43.04 -6.85 -2.05
N LYS A 260 -41.89 -7.48 -2.28
CA LYS A 260 -41.10 -8.17 -1.25
C LYS A 260 -39.64 -8.22 -1.67
N VAL A 261 -38.73 -8.07 -0.72
CA VAL A 261 -37.28 -8.17 -0.94
C VAL A 261 -36.71 -9.26 -0.05
N TYR A 262 -36.09 -10.24 -0.69
CA TYR A 262 -35.34 -11.32 -0.08
C TYR A 262 -33.87 -10.90 -0.01
N THR A 263 -33.46 -10.33 1.12
CA THR A 263 -32.09 -9.82 1.36
C THR A 263 -31.03 -10.90 1.27
N PHE A 264 -29.77 -10.59 0.94
CA PHE A 264 -28.75 -11.65 0.80
C PHE A 264 -28.68 -12.58 2.04
N ASN A 265 -28.74 -13.89 1.82
CA ASN A 265 -28.57 -14.90 2.87
C ASN A 265 -27.43 -15.85 2.50
N SER A 266 -26.49 -16.06 3.43
CA SER A 266 -25.26 -16.86 3.22
C SER A 266 -25.50 -18.34 2.91
N VAL A 267 -26.65 -18.90 3.32
CA VAL A 267 -27.04 -20.29 3.00
C VAL A 267 -27.44 -20.40 1.53
N ARG A 268 -28.29 -19.49 1.04
CA ARG A 268 -28.75 -19.47 -0.36
C ARG A 268 -27.78 -18.79 -1.33
N LYS A 269 -26.89 -17.95 -0.81
CA LYS A 269 -25.94 -17.08 -1.55
C LYS A 269 -26.60 -16.29 -2.69
N SER A 270 -27.82 -15.82 -2.46
CA SER A 270 -28.61 -15.06 -3.42
C SER A 270 -29.47 -14.00 -2.73
N MET A 271 -29.85 -13.01 -3.52
CA MET A 271 -30.80 -11.94 -3.21
C MET A 271 -31.85 -11.89 -4.32
N SER A 272 -33.10 -11.67 -3.93
CA SER A 272 -34.21 -11.57 -4.89
C SER A 272 -35.17 -10.45 -4.55
N THR A 273 -35.74 -9.82 -5.56
CA THR A 273 -36.72 -8.74 -5.42
C THR A 273 -37.97 -9.07 -6.24
N VAL A 274 -39.14 -8.91 -5.63
CA VAL A 274 -40.44 -9.16 -6.22
C VAL A 274 -41.09 -7.84 -6.63
N THR A 275 -41.59 -7.79 -7.86
CA THR A 275 -42.31 -6.64 -8.43
C THR A 275 -43.65 -7.08 -9.01
N ARG A 276 -44.64 -6.19 -9.01
CA ARG A 276 -45.93 -6.42 -9.67
C ARG A 276 -45.83 -6.06 -11.15
N LEU A 277 -46.36 -6.91 -12.03
CA LEU A 277 -46.43 -6.62 -13.45
C LEU A 277 -47.63 -5.73 -13.77
N PRO A 278 -47.54 -4.80 -14.75
CA PRO A 278 -48.66 -3.92 -15.13
C PRO A 278 -49.92 -4.66 -15.59
N GLN A 279 -49.76 -5.86 -16.16
CA GLN A 279 -50.84 -6.70 -16.71
C GLN A 279 -51.45 -7.64 -15.66
N GLY A 280 -51.07 -7.49 -14.38
CA GLY A 280 -51.35 -8.45 -13.31
C GLY A 280 -50.28 -9.54 -13.22
N GLY A 281 -50.14 -10.13 -12.04
CA GLY A 281 -49.07 -11.11 -11.74
C GLY A 281 -47.82 -10.48 -11.13
N PHE A 282 -46.80 -11.32 -10.93
CA PHE A 282 -45.57 -10.93 -10.23
C PHE A 282 -44.33 -11.36 -11.01
N ARG A 283 -43.28 -10.56 -10.96
CA ARG A 283 -41.95 -10.90 -11.47
C ARG A 283 -40.95 -10.87 -10.34
N VAL A 284 -40.21 -11.97 -10.18
CA VAL A 284 -39.10 -12.09 -9.24
C VAL A 284 -37.80 -11.95 -10.03
N PHE A 285 -36.96 -11.01 -9.62
CA PHE A 285 -35.58 -10.92 -10.08
C PHE A 285 -34.66 -11.52 -9.04
N SER A 286 -33.68 -12.30 -9.45
CA SER A 286 -32.73 -12.97 -8.56
C SER A 286 -31.30 -12.78 -9.03
N LYS A 287 -30.39 -12.56 -8.08
CA LYS A 287 -28.95 -12.50 -8.32
C LYS A 287 -28.24 -13.29 -7.25
N GLY A 288 -27.17 -13.99 -7.60
CA GLY A 288 -26.44 -14.79 -6.64
C GLY A 288 -25.25 -15.52 -7.24
N ALA A 289 -24.62 -16.37 -6.43
CA ALA A 289 -23.54 -17.23 -6.87
C ALA A 289 -23.98 -18.05 -8.09
N SER A 290 -23.19 -17.99 -9.16
CA SER A 290 -23.58 -18.49 -10.47
C SER A 290 -23.97 -19.97 -10.46
N GLU A 291 -23.17 -20.81 -9.83
CA GLU A 291 -23.30 -22.25 -9.71
C GLU A 291 -24.51 -22.68 -8.87
N ILE A 292 -24.98 -21.82 -7.96
CA ILE A 292 -26.16 -22.10 -7.13
C ILE A 292 -27.42 -21.69 -7.86
N LEU A 293 -27.46 -20.48 -8.42
CA LEU A 293 -28.66 -19.96 -9.06
C LEU A 293 -28.96 -20.68 -10.38
N LEU A 294 -27.93 -21.08 -11.14
CA LEU A 294 -28.10 -21.87 -12.37
C LEU A 294 -28.77 -23.23 -12.13
N ARG A 295 -28.51 -23.89 -11.00
CA ARG A 295 -29.18 -25.16 -10.67
C ARG A 295 -30.69 -24.99 -10.54
N LYS A 296 -31.13 -23.80 -10.13
CA LYS A 296 -32.54 -23.42 -9.98
C LYS A 296 -33.17 -22.89 -11.28
N CYS A 297 -32.39 -22.72 -12.35
CA CYS A 297 -32.90 -22.26 -13.63
C CYS A 297 -33.44 -23.43 -14.46
N SER A 298 -34.67 -23.29 -14.97
CA SER A 298 -35.33 -24.22 -15.90
C SER A 298 -35.25 -23.75 -17.36
N SER A 299 -35.01 -22.45 -17.56
CA SER A 299 -34.94 -21.81 -18.88
C SER A 299 -33.77 -20.83 -18.98
N ILE A 300 -33.37 -20.46 -20.19
CA ILE A 300 -32.34 -19.47 -20.50
C ILE A 300 -32.75 -18.62 -21.70
N LEU A 301 -32.30 -17.36 -21.75
CA LEU A 301 -32.49 -16.49 -22.92
C LEU A 301 -31.56 -16.87 -24.07
N SER A 302 -32.14 -17.11 -25.25
CA SER A 302 -31.43 -17.36 -26.51
C SER A 302 -30.76 -16.09 -27.06
N SER A 303 -30.00 -16.23 -28.15
CA SER A 303 -29.45 -15.09 -28.90
C SER A 303 -30.52 -14.18 -29.52
N SER A 304 -31.76 -14.65 -29.70
CA SER A 304 -32.91 -13.83 -30.13
C SER A 304 -33.68 -13.20 -28.97
N GLY A 305 -33.34 -13.53 -27.71
CA GLY A 305 -34.07 -13.10 -26.52
C GLY A 305 -35.32 -13.93 -26.23
N GLU A 306 -35.46 -15.10 -26.86
CA GLU A 306 -36.53 -16.07 -26.60
C GLU A 306 -36.17 -17.03 -25.46
N LEU A 307 -37.19 -17.62 -24.84
CA LEU A 307 -37.01 -18.59 -23.76
C LEU A 307 -36.67 -19.96 -24.36
N CYS A 308 -35.49 -20.46 -24.05
CA CYS A 308 -35.08 -21.83 -24.36
C CYS A 308 -35.10 -22.70 -23.11
N SER A 309 -35.47 -23.97 -23.28
CA SER A 309 -35.37 -24.97 -22.21
C SER A 309 -33.91 -25.13 -21.77
N PHE A 310 -33.68 -25.18 -20.46
CA PHE A 310 -32.34 -25.28 -19.88
C PHE A 310 -32.21 -26.58 -19.08
N ARG A 311 -31.80 -27.64 -19.78
CA ARG A 311 -31.74 -29.00 -19.22
C ARG A 311 -30.55 -29.13 -18.26
N PRO A 312 -30.52 -30.14 -17.38
CA PRO A 312 -29.38 -30.35 -16.48
C PRO A 312 -28.04 -30.44 -17.22
N ARG A 313 -28.02 -31.08 -18.39
CA ARG A 313 -26.81 -31.16 -19.24
C ARG A 313 -26.32 -29.79 -19.69
N ASP A 314 -27.22 -28.90 -20.11
CA ASP A 314 -26.87 -27.55 -20.57
C ASP A 314 -26.32 -26.70 -19.41
N ARG A 315 -26.88 -26.89 -18.21
CA ARG A 315 -26.39 -26.30 -16.96
C ARG A 315 -24.97 -26.72 -16.65
N ASP A 316 -24.71 -28.03 -16.68
CA ASP A 316 -23.38 -28.58 -16.40
C ASP A 316 -22.35 -28.14 -17.46
N GLU A 317 -22.76 -28.07 -18.73
CA GLU A 317 -21.90 -27.55 -19.80
C GLU A 317 -21.58 -26.06 -19.60
N MET A 318 -22.54 -25.23 -19.18
CA MET A 318 -22.29 -23.82 -18.86
C MET A 318 -21.34 -23.66 -17.68
N VAL A 319 -21.51 -24.46 -16.62
CA VAL A 319 -20.60 -24.44 -15.47
C VAL A 319 -19.17 -24.75 -15.92
N LYS A 320 -18.99 -25.83 -16.69
CA LYS A 320 -17.68 -26.30 -17.13
C LYS A 320 -17.01 -25.41 -18.18
N LYS A 321 -17.78 -24.88 -19.14
CA LYS A 321 -17.24 -24.10 -20.27
C LYS A 321 -17.12 -22.61 -19.99
N VAL A 322 -17.88 -22.07 -19.03
CA VAL A 322 -17.96 -20.62 -18.80
C VAL A 322 -17.56 -20.27 -17.36
N ILE A 323 -18.25 -20.85 -16.37
CA ILE A 323 -18.08 -20.44 -14.96
C ILE A 323 -16.73 -20.89 -14.40
N GLU A 324 -16.35 -22.15 -14.61
CA GLU A 324 -15.06 -22.68 -14.15
C GLU A 324 -13.89 -21.88 -14.75
N PRO A 325 -13.82 -21.62 -16.07
CA PRO A 325 -12.82 -20.73 -16.64
C PRO A 325 -12.82 -19.31 -16.03
N MET A 326 -13.98 -18.68 -15.87
CA MET A 326 -14.07 -17.36 -15.22
C MET A 326 -13.52 -17.40 -13.78
N ALA A 327 -13.85 -18.43 -13.02
CA ALA A 327 -13.37 -18.62 -11.66
C ALA A 327 -11.86 -18.90 -11.60
N CYS A 328 -11.32 -19.66 -12.57
CA CYS A 328 -9.88 -19.91 -12.72
C CYS A 328 -9.11 -18.61 -13.04
N GLU A 329 -9.72 -17.68 -13.78
CA GLU A 329 -9.19 -16.33 -14.01
C GLU A 329 -9.36 -15.40 -12.79
N GLY A 330 -9.90 -15.90 -11.67
CA GLY A 330 -10.06 -15.16 -10.43
C GLY A 330 -11.30 -14.27 -10.37
N LEU A 331 -12.21 -14.39 -11.34
CA LEU A 331 -13.43 -13.58 -11.42
C LEU A 331 -14.48 -14.08 -10.42
N ARG A 332 -15.20 -13.14 -9.80
CA ARG A 332 -16.40 -13.43 -9.02
C ARG A 332 -17.58 -13.60 -9.98
N THR A 333 -18.05 -14.84 -10.13
CA THR A 333 -19.15 -15.17 -11.04
C THR A 333 -20.52 -14.99 -10.39
N ILE A 334 -21.37 -14.16 -11.00
CA ILE A 334 -22.73 -13.88 -10.53
C ILE A 334 -23.71 -14.23 -11.64
N CYS A 335 -24.76 -15.00 -11.32
CA CYS A 335 -25.87 -15.25 -12.23
C CYS A 335 -27.00 -14.25 -11.95
N LEU A 336 -27.60 -13.74 -13.01
CA LEU A 336 -28.80 -12.91 -13.02
C LEU A 336 -29.93 -13.72 -13.65
N ALA A 337 -31.05 -13.81 -12.95
CA ALA A 337 -32.20 -14.60 -13.36
C ALA A 337 -33.51 -13.89 -13.02
N PHE A 338 -34.60 -14.32 -13.66
CA PHE A 338 -35.95 -13.87 -13.32
C PHE A 338 -36.96 -15.00 -13.41
N ARG A 339 -38.13 -14.83 -12.79
CA ARG A 339 -39.29 -15.70 -12.96
C ARG A 339 -40.57 -14.89 -12.95
N ASP A 340 -41.51 -15.28 -13.81
CA ASP A 340 -42.83 -14.68 -13.91
C ASP A 340 -43.86 -15.60 -13.29
N PHE A 341 -44.76 -15.01 -12.51
CA PHE A 341 -45.93 -15.65 -11.93
C PHE A 341 -47.18 -15.05 -12.57
N PRO A 342 -48.10 -15.88 -13.11
CA PRO A 342 -49.27 -15.41 -13.84
C PRO A 342 -50.23 -14.65 -12.92
N ALA A 343 -51.07 -13.79 -13.52
CA ALA A 343 -52.13 -13.10 -12.81
C ALA A 343 -53.17 -14.08 -12.24
N GLY A 344 -53.59 -13.87 -10.99
CA GLY A 344 -54.69 -14.60 -10.36
C GLY A 344 -54.30 -15.70 -9.37
N LEU A 345 -53.04 -16.13 -9.34
CA LEU A 345 -52.53 -17.03 -8.30
C LEU A 345 -51.37 -16.34 -7.58
N GLU A 346 -51.60 -15.91 -6.34
CA GLU A 346 -50.54 -15.36 -5.51
C GLU A 346 -49.75 -16.52 -4.87
N PRO A 347 -48.43 -16.64 -5.14
CA PRO A 347 -47.60 -17.64 -4.50
C PRO A 347 -47.54 -17.41 -2.98
N ASP A 348 -47.33 -18.49 -2.22
CA ASP A 348 -46.97 -18.35 -0.82
C ASP A 348 -45.57 -17.75 -0.71
N TRP A 349 -45.51 -16.45 -0.41
CA TRP A 349 -44.25 -15.72 -0.31
C TRP A 349 -43.38 -16.15 0.87
N ASP A 350 -43.89 -16.91 1.83
CA ASP A 350 -43.07 -17.40 2.94
C ASP A 350 -42.38 -18.73 2.59
N ASN A 351 -42.89 -19.44 1.58
CA ASN A 351 -42.23 -20.62 1.02
C ASN A 351 -41.18 -20.25 -0.02
N GLU A 352 -40.01 -19.80 0.45
CA GLU A 352 -38.90 -19.39 -0.43
C GLU A 352 -38.45 -20.46 -1.43
N ASN A 353 -38.56 -21.75 -1.10
CA ASN A 353 -38.10 -22.82 -1.98
C ASN A 353 -38.90 -22.91 -3.27
N ASP A 354 -40.21 -22.72 -3.17
CA ASP A 354 -41.11 -22.75 -4.33
C ASP A 354 -40.89 -21.53 -5.22
N ILE A 355 -40.71 -20.35 -4.61
CA ILE A 355 -40.50 -19.08 -5.32
C ILE A 355 -39.17 -19.09 -6.09
N MET A 356 -38.13 -19.62 -5.45
CA MET A 356 -36.76 -19.60 -5.99
C MET A 356 -36.47 -20.75 -6.96
N GLY A 357 -37.46 -21.57 -7.32
CA GLY A 357 -37.37 -22.58 -8.37
C GLY A 357 -37.69 -22.04 -9.77
N GLU A 358 -37.47 -22.86 -10.80
CA GLU A 358 -37.87 -22.62 -12.20
C GLU A 358 -37.52 -21.23 -12.76
N LEU A 359 -36.36 -20.72 -12.39
CA LEU A 359 -35.90 -19.42 -12.84
C LEU A 359 -35.50 -19.47 -14.34
N THR A 360 -35.55 -18.31 -14.97
CA THR A 360 -34.96 -18.09 -16.30
C THR A 360 -33.64 -17.37 -16.14
N CYS A 361 -32.54 -17.98 -16.60
CA CYS A 361 -31.23 -17.35 -16.62
C CYS A 361 -31.18 -16.25 -17.69
N ILE A 362 -30.82 -15.03 -17.27
CA ILE A 362 -30.61 -13.88 -18.16
C ILE A 362 -29.14 -13.84 -18.57
N ALA A 363 -28.25 -13.87 -17.57
CA ALA A 363 -26.84 -13.63 -17.75
C ALA A 363 -26.00 -14.30 -16.67
N VAL A 364 -24.76 -14.64 -16.99
CA VAL A 364 -23.71 -14.90 -16.01
C VAL A 364 -22.60 -13.88 -16.24
N VAL A 365 -22.24 -13.13 -15.20
CA VAL A 365 -21.20 -12.10 -15.28
C VAL A 365 -20.00 -12.46 -14.41
N GLY A 366 -18.80 -12.19 -14.91
CA GLY A 366 -17.54 -12.27 -14.19
C GLY A 366 -17.13 -10.89 -13.71
N ILE A 367 -17.08 -10.70 -12.40
CA ILE A 367 -16.74 -9.43 -11.76
C ILE A 367 -15.33 -9.52 -11.18
N GLU A 368 -14.48 -8.54 -11.46
CA GLU A 368 -13.19 -8.40 -10.79
C GLU A 368 -12.90 -6.96 -10.37
N ASP A 369 -11.93 -6.82 -9.50
CA ASP A 369 -11.27 -5.55 -9.23
C ASP A 369 -10.08 -5.43 -10.21
N PRO A 370 -10.18 -4.61 -11.25
CA PRO A 370 -9.21 -4.59 -12.33
C PRO A 370 -7.87 -4.03 -11.86
N VAL A 371 -6.80 -4.59 -12.41
CA VAL A 371 -5.43 -4.10 -12.23
C VAL A 371 -5.32 -2.72 -12.87
N ARG A 372 -4.61 -1.81 -12.22
CA ARG A 372 -4.35 -0.48 -12.80
C ARG A 372 -3.50 -0.62 -14.07
N PRO A 373 -3.81 0.08 -15.18
CA PRO A 373 -3.11 -0.10 -16.46
C PRO A 373 -1.58 0.03 -16.40
N GLU A 374 -1.08 0.88 -15.51
CA GLU A 374 0.34 1.20 -15.34
C GLU A 374 1.10 0.21 -14.46
N VAL A 375 0.41 -0.61 -13.65
CA VAL A 375 1.02 -1.53 -12.68
C VAL A 375 1.90 -2.60 -13.35
N PRO A 376 1.48 -3.29 -14.43
CA PRO A 376 2.32 -4.31 -15.06
C PRO A 376 3.66 -3.77 -15.57
N GLU A 377 3.68 -2.56 -16.14
CA GLU A 377 4.91 -1.94 -16.61
C GLU A 377 5.80 -1.50 -15.43
N ALA A 378 5.20 -0.95 -14.38
CA ALA A 378 5.92 -0.51 -13.19
C ALA A 378 6.57 -1.69 -12.45
N ILE A 379 5.88 -2.83 -12.32
CA ILE A 379 6.44 -4.06 -11.74
C ILE A 379 7.60 -4.58 -12.58
N ARG A 380 7.47 -4.59 -13.92
CA ARG A 380 8.58 -4.98 -14.81
C ARG A 380 9.80 -4.08 -14.63
N LYS A 381 9.61 -2.76 -14.46
CA LYS A 381 10.69 -1.81 -14.17
C LYS A 381 11.37 -2.11 -12.83
N CYS A 382 10.59 -2.39 -11.77
CA CYS A 382 11.13 -2.80 -10.47
C CYS A 382 11.96 -4.09 -10.57
N GLN A 383 11.42 -5.12 -11.22
CA GLN A 383 12.10 -6.41 -11.40
C GLN A 383 13.40 -6.26 -12.20
N LYS A 384 13.39 -5.49 -13.30
CA LYS A 384 14.60 -5.17 -14.07
C LYS A 384 15.66 -4.44 -13.25
N ALA A 385 15.24 -3.67 -12.24
CA ALA A 385 16.12 -2.95 -11.33
C ALA A 385 16.64 -3.81 -10.15
N GLY A 386 16.33 -5.13 -10.14
CA GLY A 386 16.72 -6.07 -9.08
C GLY A 386 15.77 -6.12 -7.89
N ILE A 387 14.60 -5.48 -7.97
CA ILE A 387 13.65 -5.38 -6.86
C ILE A 387 12.60 -6.49 -6.99
N THR A 388 12.50 -7.35 -5.98
CA THR A 388 11.51 -8.41 -5.95
C THR A 388 10.18 -7.91 -5.40
N VAL A 389 9.16 -7.85 -6.25
CA VAL A 389 7.78 -7.49 -5.85
C VAL A 389 7.04 -8.73 -5.36
N ARG A 390 6.37 -8.61 -4.21
CA ARG A 390 5.56 -9.66 -3.58
C ARG A 390 4.17 -9.13 -3.29
N MET A 391 3.14 -9.90 -3.60
CA MET A 391 1.76 -9.58 -3.26
C MET A 391 1.41 -10.18 -1.89
N VAL A 392 0.89 -9.37 -0.98
CA VAL A 392 0.35 -9.83 0.30
C VAL A 392 -1.10 -9.36 0.41
N THR A 393 -2.06 -10.27 0.45
CA THR A 393 -3.49 -9.95 0.37
C THR A 393 -4.34 -10.85 1.27
N GLY A 394 -5.49 -10.32 1.71
CA GLY A 394 -6.53 -11.07 2.41
C GLY A 394 -7.39 -11.95 1.48
N ASP A 395 -7.25 -11.81 0.16
CA ASP A 395 -8.03 -12.58 -0.82
C ASP A 395 -7.64 -14.07 -0.85
N ASN A 396 -8.51 -14.88 -1.43
CA ASN A 396 -8.26 -16.29 -1.75
C ASN A 396 -7.07 -16.47 -2.70
N ILE A 397 -6.40 -17.62 -2.58
CA ILE A 397 -5.19 -17.93 -3.35
C ILE A 397 -5.40 -17.95 -4.87
N SER A 398 -6.57 -18.40 -5.35
CA SER A 398 -6.84 -18.45 -6.79
C SER A 398 -6.91 -17.05 -7.41
N THR A 399 -7.67 -16.14 -6.79
CA THR A 399 -7.75 -14.73 -7.23
C THR A 399 -6.40 -14.03 -7.07
N ALA A 400 -5.71 -14.22 -5.95
CA ALA A 400 -4.39 -13.63 -5.74
C ALA A 400 -3.38 -14.08 -6.81
N ARG A 401 -3.38 -15.38 -7.18
CA ARG A 401 -2.53 -15.92 -8.25
C ARG A 401 -2.89 -15.32 -9.61
N ALA A 402 -4.18 -15.23 -9.94
CA ALA A 402 -4.63 -14.66 -11.20
C ALA A 402 -4.22 -13.18 -11.34
N ILE A 403 -4.45 -12.37 -10.30
CA ILE A 403 -4.04 -10.96 -10.29
C ILE A 403 -2.51 -10.84 -10.33
N ALA A 404 -1.78 -11.68 -9.58
CA ALA A 404 -0.31 -11.65 -9.59
C ALA A 404 0.27 -12.01 -10.96
N ALA A 405 -0.35 -12.93 -11.70
CA ALA A 405 0.00 -13.24 -13.08
C ALA A 405 -0.29 -12.05 -14.02
N LYS A 406 -1.48 -11.43 -13.91
CA LYS A 406 -1.85 -10.22 -14.69
C LYS A 406 -0.90 -9.04 -14.43
N CYS A 407 -0.47 -8.86 -13.19
CA CYS A 407 0.49 -7.84 -12.78
C CYS A 407 1.94 -8.12 -13.23
N GLY A 408 2.26 -9.34 -13.66
CA GLY A 408 3.64 -9.76 -13.96
C GLY A 408 4.49 -10.07 -12.73
N ILE A 409 3.88 -10.28 -11.56
CA ILE A 409 4.57 -10.74 -10.34
C ILE A 409 4.94 -12.22 -10.46
N LEU A 410 4.05 -13.02 -11.05
CA LEU A 410 4.30 -14.42 -11.37
C LEU A 410 4.62 -14.52 -12.86
N GLN A 411 5.83 -14.95 -13.19
CA GLN A 411 6.22 -15.22 -14.58
C GLN A 411 6.06 -16.72 -14.89
N PRO A 412 5.62 -17.09 -16.11
CA PRO A 412 5.52 -18.49 -16.52
C PRO A 412 6.90 -19.16 -16.49
N GLY A 413 6.99 -20.33 -15.85
CA GLY A 413 8.23 -21.14 -15.81
C GLY A 413 9.19 -20.81 -14.67
N GLU A 414 8.90 -19.82 -13.82
CA GLU A 414 9.69 -19.60 -12.61
C GLU A 414 9.27 -20.55 -11.47
N ASP A 415 10.26 -21.05 -10.71
CA ASP A 415 10.04 -21.79 -9.47
C ASP A 415 9.68 -20.83 -8.32
N VAL A 416 8.44 -20.37 -8.31
CA VAL A 416 7.89 -19.40 -7.35
C VAL A 416 6.81 -20.01 -6.46
N LEU A 417 6.73 -19.52 -5.22
CA LEU A 417 5.83 -20.03 -4.21
C LEU A 417 4.65 -19.08 -3.97
N CYS A 418 3.44 -19.64 -3.95
CA CYS A 418 2.22 -18.97 -3.50
C CYS A 418 1.68 -19.73 -2.28
N LEU A 419 1.53 -19.05 -1.14
CA LEU A 419 1.05 -19.64 0.10
C LEU A 419 -0.22 -18.93 0.60
N GLU A 420 -1.05 -19.66 1.33
CA GLU A 420 -2.08 -19.06 2.18
C GLU A 420 -1.50 -18.77 3.57
N GLY A 421 -2.05 -17.76 4.27
CA GLY A 421 -1.58 -17.34 5.60
C GLY A 421 -1.53 -18.48 6.63
N LYS A 422 -2.51 -19.39 6.60
CA LYS A 422 -2.53 -20.58 7.47
C LYS A 422 -1.33 -21.50 7.20
N GLU A 423 -1.00 -21.72 5.93
CA GLU A 423 0.13 -22.57 5.53
C GLU A 423 1.47 -21.89 5.82
N PHE A 424 1.56 -20.58 5.56
CA PHE A 424 2.72 -19.78 5.91
C PHE A 424 3.03 -19.86 7.41
N ASN A 425 2.03 -19.63 8.26
CA ASN A 425 2.19 -19.75 9.72
C ASN A 425 2.61 -21.15 10.15
N ARG A 426 2.06 -22.20 9.53
CA ARG A 426 2.42 -23.59 9.85
C ARG A 426 3.88 -23.89 9.53
N ARG A 427 4.40 -23.35 8.42
CA ARG A 427 5.79 -23.64 7.99
C ARG A 427 6.85 -22.85 8.74
N ILE A 428 6.54 -21.64 9.19
CA ILE A 428 7.51 -20.77 9.89
C ILE A 428 7.57 -21.01 11.40
N ARG A 429 6.65 -21.81 11.96
CA ARG A 429 6.55 -22.02 13.40
C ARG A 429 7.11 -23.40 13.81
N ASN A 430 7.81 -23.42 14.93
CA ASN A 430 8.27 -24.66 15.56
C ASN A 430 7.14 -25.38 16.32
N GLU A 431 7.43 -26.54 16.92
CA GLU A 431 6.46 -27.32 17.71
C GLU A 431 5.88 -26.56 18.92
N LYS A 432 6.57 -25.51 19.38
CA LYS A 432 6.14 -24.63 20.47
C LYS A 432 5.30 -23.44 19.99
N GLY A 433 5.10 -23.29 18.68
CA GLY A 433 4.32 -22.21 18.06
C GLY A 433 5.08 -20.89 17.90
N GLU A 434 6.39 -20.88 18.13
CA GLU A 434 7.27 -19.72 17.99
C GLU A 434 7.81 -19.62 16.56
N ILE A 435 8.08 -18.40 16.09
CA ILE A 435 8.59 -18.15 14.74
C ILE A 435 10.07 -18.52 14.67
N GLU A 436 10.42 -19.45 13.79
CA GLU A 436 11.78 -19.87 13.52
C GLU A 436 12.30 -19.18 12.25
N GLN A 437 13.29 -18.29 12.41
CA GLN A 437 13.83 -17.49 11.31
C GLN A 437 14.41 -18.38 10.19
N GLU A 438 15.05 -19.49 10.52
CA GLU A 438 15.64 -20.42 9.54
C GLU A 438 14.59 -21.03 8.59
N GLN A 439 13.37 -21.29 9.08
CA GLN A 439 12.28 -21.81 8.23
C GLN A 439 11.73 -20.71 7.33
N LEU A 440 11.59 -19.50 7.87
CA LEU A 440 11.17 -18.34 7.08
C LEU A 440 12.18 -18.08 5.96
N ASP A 441 13.46 -18.18 6.27
CA ASP A 441 14.61 -18.07 5.37
C ASP A 441 14.54 -19.06 4.19
N LYS A 442 14.04 -20.28 4.39
CA LYS A 442 13.81 -21.25 3.31
C LYS A 442 12.66 -20.86 2.36
N ILE A 443 11.76 -19.99 2.80
CA ILE A 443 10.46 -19.72 2.14
C ILE A 443 10.44 -18.36 1.44
N TRP A 444 10.85 -17.29 2.12
CA TRP A 444 10.67 -15.91 1.63
C TRP A 444 11.38 -15.60 0.30
N PRO A 445 12.53 -16.23 -0.09
CA PRO A 445 13.17 -15.95 -1.37
C PRO A 445 12.29 -16.35 -2.55
N LYS A 446 11.59 -17.49 -2.45
CA LYS A 446 10.67 -18.00 -3.49
C LYS A 446 9.25 -17.47 -3.35
N LEU A 447 8.85 -17.02 -2.17
CA LEU A 447 7.50 -16.49 -1.93
C LEU A 447 7.24 -15.23 -2.77
N ARG A 448 6.21 -15.29 -3.63
CA ARG A 448 5.72 -14.16 -4.43
C ARG A 448 4.32 -13.72 -4.06
N VAL A 449 3.49 -14.65 -3.57
CA VAL A 449 2.10 -14.36 -3.19
C VAL A 449 1.81 -14.97 -1.82
N LEU A 450 1.37 -14.13 -0.88
CA LEU A 450 0.81 -14.53 0.40
C LEU A 450 -0.68 -14.14 0.42
N ALA A 451 -1.54 -15.14 0.26
CA ALA A 451 -2.99 -14.99 0.19
C ALA A 451 -3.65 -15.29 1.55
N ARG A 452 -4.90 -14.86 1.77
CA ARG A 452 -5.62 -14.96 3.05
C ARG A 452 -4.74 -14.54 4.24
N SER A 453 -3.91 -13.52 4.03
CA SER A 453 -2.98 -12.99 5.03
C SER A 453 -3.73 -12.18 6.07
N SER A 454 -3.45 -12.43 7.34
CA SER A 454 -3.82 -11.51 8.42
C SER A 454 -2.85 -10.32 8.49
N PRO A 455 -3.21 -9.22 9.18
CA PRO A 455 -2.28 -8.11 9.48
C PRO A 455 -0.97 -8.59 10.13
N THR A 456 -1.07 -9.55 11.04
CA THR A 456 0.08 -10.14 11.74
C THR A 456 0.98 -10.95 10.82
N ASP A 457 0.42 -11.64 9.83
CA ASP A 457 1.20 -12.41 8.85
C ASP A 457 2.02 -11.48 7.96
N LYS A 458 1.41 -10.35 7.53
CA LYS A 458 2.09 -9.31 6.76
C LYS A 458 3.26 -8.71 7.54
N HIS A 459 3.03 -8.35 8.80
CA HIS A 459 4.09 -7.88 9.69
C HIS A 459 5.22 -8.92 9.89
N THR A 460 4.85 -10.19 10.11
CA THR A 460 5.80 -11.28 10.32
C THR A 460 6.68 -11.52 9.10
N LEU A 461 6.09 -11.52 7.90
CA LEU A 461 6.83 -11.63 6.66
C LEU A 461 7.82 -10.47 6.48
N VAL A 462 7.37 -9.23 6.68
CA VAL A 462 8.22 -8.03 6.54
C VAL A 462 9.38 -8.07 7.52
N LYS A 463 9.10 -8.34 8.80
CA LYS A 463 10.13 -8.48 9.83
C LYS A 463 11.11 -9.59 9.48
N GLY A 464 10.62 -10.75 9.06
CA GLY A 464 11.44 -11.90 8.72
C GLY A 464 12.38 -11.64 7.53
N ILE A 465 11.95 -10.87 6.52
CA ILE A 465 12.83 -10.48 5.40
C ILE A 465 13.91 -9.50 5.87
N ILE A 466 13.56 -8.53 6.71
CA ILE A 466 14.50 -7.55 7.26
C ILE A 466 15.57 -8.23 8.14
N ASP A 467 15.15 -9.20 8.95
CA ASP A 467 16.00 -9.93 9.90
C ASP A 467 16.77 -11.10 9.23
N SER A 468 16.50 -11.40 7.94
CA SER A 468 17.12 -12.50 7.20
C SER A 468 18.61 -12.29 6.94
N THR A 469 19.37 -13.38 7.02
CA THR A 469 20.84 -13.40 6.85
C THR A 469 21.34 -14.25 5.68
N ILE A 470 20.44 -14.79 4.84
CA ILE A 470 20.84 -15.66 3.71
C ILE A 470 21.69 -14.91 2.67
N GLY A 471 21.50 -13.59 2.54
CA GLY A 471 22.30 -12.76 1.62
C GLY A 471 23.52 -12.15 2.31
N GLU A 472 24.57 -11.87 1.54
CA GLU A 472 25.73 -11.08 2.01
C GLU A 472 25.33 -9.68 2.50
N GLN A 473 24.18 -9.17 2.02
CA GLN A 473 23.65 -7.85 2.34
C GLN A 473 22.26 -7.96 2.95
N ARG A 474 22.02 -7.11 3.97
CA ARG A 474 20.68 -6.90 4.57
C ARG A 474 19.69 -6.49 3.49
N GLN A 475 18.51 -7.10 3.52
CA GLN A 475 17.41 -6.73 2.63
C GLN A 475 16.78 -5.41 3.08
N VAL A 476 16.43 -4.56 2.11
CA VAL A 476 15.70 -3.31 2.37
C VAL A 476 14.29 -3.49 1.85
N VAL A 477 13.33 -3.49 2.76
CA VAL A 477 11.94 -3.86 2.49
C VAL A 477 11.06 -2.62 2.48
N ALA A 478 10.45 -2.36 1.32
CA ALA A 478 9.37 -1.41 1.20
C ALA A 478 8.02 -2.12 1.32
N VAL A 479 7.05 -1.49 1.99
CA VAL A 479 5.68 -2.01 2.13
C VAL A 479 4.69 -1.00 1.59
N THR A 480 3.68 -1.45 0.86
CA THR A 480 2.54 -0.60 0.47
C THR A 480 1.28 -1.04 1.20
N GLY A 481 0.45 -0.08 1.59
CA GLY A 481 -0.84 -0.35 2.22
C GLY A 481 -1.78 0.84 2.16
N ASP A 482 -3.07 0.56 2.29
CA ASP A 482 -4.14 1.56 2.32
C ASP A 482 -5.04 1.41 3.57
N GLY A 483 -5.10 0.21 4.16
CA GLY A 483 -5.96 -0.11 5.28
C GLY A 483 -5.33 0.11 6.66
N THR A 484 -6.18 0.19 7.68
CA THR A 484 -5.78 0.17 9.10
C THR A 484 -4.98 -1.10 9.45
N ASN A 485 -5.31 -2.20 8.77
CA ASN A 485 -4.65 -3.50 8.83
C ASN A 485 -3.16 -3.46 8.43
N ASP A 486 -2.74 -2.46 7.66
CA ASP A 486 -1.38 -2.36 7.15
C ASP A 486 -0.45 -1.60 8.09
N GLY A 487 -1.00 -0.87 9.08
CA GLY A 487 -0.24 -0.02 10.00
C GLY A 487 0.98 -0.70 10.63
N PRO A 488 0.85 -1.89 11.24
CA PRO A 488 1.99 -2.59 11.85
C PRO A 488 3.08 -3.02 10.85
N ALA A 489 2.71 -3.33 9.61
CA ALA A 489 3.67 -3.71 8.58
C ALA A 489 4.35 -2.48 7.98
N LEU A 490 3.58 -1.42 7.70
CA LEU A 490 4.08 -0.13 7.23
C LEU A 490 5.11 0.45 8.20
N LYS A 491 4.82 0.40 9.51
CA LYS A 491 5.71 0.95 10.54
C LYS A 491 7.00 0.14 10.73
N LYS A 492 6.97 -1.16 10.42
CA LYS A 492 8.11 -2.07 10.59
C LYS A 492 9.01 -2.10 9.35
N ALA A 493 8.48 -1.76 8.18
CA ALA A 493 9.23 -1.67 6.94
C ALA A 493 10.38 -0.66 7.05
N ASP A 494 11.40 -0.82 6.20
CA ASP A 494 12.43 0.21 6.04
C ASP A 494 11.86 1.47 5.37
N VAL A 495 10.85 1.28 4.50
CA VAL A 495 10.06 2.35 3.88
C VAL A 495 8.59 1.92 3.76
N GLY A 496 7.70 2.59 4.47
CA GLY A 496 6.25 2.42 4.33
C GLY A 496 5.64 3.41 3.32
N PHE A 497 4.84 2.90 2.37
CA PHE A 497 4.04 3.68 1.42
C PHE A 497 2.55 3.59 1.76
N ALA A 498 1.90 4.74 1.91
CA ALA A 498 0.45 4.83 2.02
C ALA A 498 -0.19 5.43 0.76
N MET A 499 -1.39 4.95 0.42
CA MET A 499 -2.25 5.57 -0.58
C MET A 499 -2.78 6.91 -0.03
N GLY A 500 -2.69 7.98 -0.82
CA GLY A 500 -3.12 9.33 -0.45
C GLY A 500 -4.63 9.54 -0.58
N ILE A 501 -5.27 8.88 -1.56
CA ILE A 501 -6.71 9.01 -1.84
C ILE A 501 -7.48 7.88 -1.15
N ALA A 502 -7.18 6.62 -1.49
CA ALA A 502 -7.87 5.44 -0.95
C ALA A 502 -7.42 5.06 0.47
N GLY A 503 -6.25 5.55 0.91
CA GLY A 503 -5.67 5.16 2.19
C GLY A 503 -6.37 5.82 3.40
N THR A 504 -6.52 5.03 4.45
CA THR A 504 -6.98 5.47 5.77
C THR A 504 -5.95 6.36 6.45
N ASP A 505 -6.41 7.24 7.35
CA ASP A 505 -5.51 8.15 8.06
C ASP A 505 -4.49 7.40 8.93
N VAL A 506 -4.89 6.26 9.50
CA VAL A 506 -3.99 5.36 10.25
C VAL A 506 -2.85 4.83 9.36
N ALA A 507 -3.15 4.44 8.11
CA ALA A 507 -2.12 3.99 7.17
C ALA A 507 -1.17 5.14 6.79
N LYS A 508 -1.72 6.33 6.52
CA LYS A 508 -0.94 7.54 6.21
C LYS A 508 -0.01 7.91 7.35
N GLU A 509 -0.49 7.86 8.59
CA GLU A 509 0.31 8.15 9.79
C GLU A 509 1.40 7.11 10.07
N ALA A 510 1.15 5.85 9.75
CA ALA A 510 2.14 4.77 9.90
C ALA A 510 3.23 4.79 8.81
N SER A 511 2.96 5.41 7.66
CA SER A 511 3.86 5.44 6.49
C SER A 511 4.92 6.54 6.51
N ASP A 512 5.99 6.34 5.74
CA ASP A 512 7.07 7.30 5.55
C ASP A 512 6.87 8.17 4.28
N ILE A 513 6.24 7.61 3.26
CA ILE A 513 5.93 8.27 1.98
C ILE A 513 4.43 8.07 1.67
N ILE A 514 3.74 9.15 1.32
CA ILE A 514 2.34 9.12 0.85
C ILE A 514 2.33 9.33 -0.66
N LEU A 515 1.68 8.43 -1.39
CA LEU A 515 1.43 8.57 -2.83
C LEU A 515 0.17 9.42 -3.04
N THR A 516 0.31 10.65 -3.52
CA THR A 516 -0.84 11.56 -3.63
C THR A 516 -1.81 11.20 -4.76
N ASP A 517 -1.39 10.31 -5.66
CA ASP A 517 -2.14 9.86 -6.84
C ASP A 517 -2.53 8.37 -6.80
N ASP A 518 -2.21 7.66 -5.71
CA ASP A 518 -2.42 6.21 -5.54
C ASP A 518 -1.84 5.35 -6.68
N ASN A 519 -0.79 5.84 -7.33
CA ASN A 519 -0.24 5.21 -8.51
C ASN A 519 1.03 4.42 -8.18
N PHE A 520 1.06 3.12 -8.50
CA PHE A 520 2.23 2.28 -8.25
C PHE A 520 3.49 2.75 -9.02
N SER A 521 3.33 3.43 -10.16
CA SER A 521 4.46 4.03 -10.89
C SER A 521 5.18 5.10 -10.07
N SER A 522 4.50 5.75 -9.12
CA SER A 522 5.10 6.72 -8.20
C SER A 522 6.15 6.05 -7.28
N ILE A 523 5.99 4.77 -6.95
CA ILE A 523 7.00 3.98 -6.21
C ILE A 523 8.26 3.79 -7.05
N VAL A 524 8.11 3.54 -8.36
CA VAL A 524 9.26 3.44 -9.28
C VAL A 524 10.02 4.76 -9.34
N LYS A 525 9.30 5.89 -9.37
CA LYS A 525 9.92 7.22 -9.30
C LYS A 525 10.61 7.45 -7.95
N ALA A 526 10.04 6.95 -6.85
CA ALA A 526 10.68 7.06 -5.53
C ALA A 526 12.01 6.30 -5.46
N VAL A 527 12.09 5.10 -6.04
CA VAL A 527 13.36 4.36 -6.21
C VAL A 527 14.36 5.15 -7.04
N MET A 528 13.92 5.73 -8.16
CA MET A 528 14.76 6.55 -9.04
C MET A 528 15.35 7.75 -8.29
N TRP A 529 14.52 8.48 -7.54
CA TRP A 529 14.97 9.60 -6.72
C TRP A 529 15.92 9.17 -5.60
N GLY A 530 15.65 8.05 -4.92
CA GLY A 530 16.55 7.52 -3.90
C GLY A 530 17.93 7.16 -4.45
N ARG A 531 18.00 6.52 -5.62
CA ARG A 531 19.27 6.23 -6.30
C ARG A 531 19.99 7.51 -6.73
N ASN A 532 19.26 8.50 -7.25
CA ASN A 532 19.82 9.79 -7.64
C ASN A 532 20.42 10.56 -6.44
N VAL A 533 19.75 10.53 -5.28
CA VAL A 533 20.27 11.11 -4.03
C VAL A 533 21.58 10.45 -3.63
N TYR A 534 21.63 9.12 -3.65
CA TYR A 534 22.84 8.37 -3.32
C TYR A 534 24.01 8.71 -4.25
N ASP A 535 23.78 8.70 -5.57
CA ASP A 535 24.80 9.02 -6.57
C ASP A 535 25.30 10.47 -6.44
N SER A 536 24.38 11.41 -6.17
CA SER A 536 24.72 12.81 -5.97
C SER A 536 25.59 13.02 -4.73
N ILE A 537 25.29 12.31 -3.64
CA ILE A 537 26.09 12.38 -2.40
C ILE A 537 27.46 11.74 -2.61
N SER A 538 27.55 10.60 -3.30
CA SER A 538 28.83 9.97 -3.65
C SER A 538 29.72 10.89 -4.50
N LYS A 539 29.14 11.57 -5.50
CA LYS A 539 29.88 12.55 -6.34
C LYS A 539 30.40 13.73 -5.52
N PHE A 540 29.56 14.28 -4.63
CA PHE A 540 29.99 15.36 -3.73
C PHE A 540 31.10 14.89 -2.79
N LEU A 541 30.97 13.70 -2.20
CA LEU A 541 31.99 13.10 -1.34
C LEU A 541 33.32 12.94 -2.07
N GLN A 542 33.31 12.46 -3.32
CA GLN A 542 34.51 12.32 -4.13
C GLN A 542 35.21 13.67 -4.33
N PHE A 543 34.46 14.71 -4.67
CA PHE A 543 35.01 16.06 -4.80
C PHE A 543 35.61 16.56 -3.48
N GLN A 544 34.85 16.48 -2.38
CA GLN A 544 35.28 16.97 -1.07
C GLN A 544 36.52 16.22 -0.57
N LEU A 545 36.56 14.90 -0.70
CA LEU A 545 37.70 14.09 -0.31
C LEU A 545 38.94 14.42 -1.14
N THR A 546 38.79 14.67 -2.44
CA THR A 546 39.90 15.04 -3.31
C THR A 546 40.52 16.36 -2.85
N VAL A 547 39.69 17.37 -2.56
CA VAL A 547 40.16 18.67 -2.05
C VAL A 547 40.88 18.50 -0.70
N ASN A 548 40.29 17.74 0.22
CA ASN A 548 40.89 17.51 1.54
C ASN A 548 42.24 16.78 1.43
N VAL A 549 42.35 15.73 0.61
CA VAL A 549 43.60 14.98 0.42
C VAL A 549 44.69 15.88 -0.17
N VAL A 550 44.38 16.64 -1.23
CA VAL A 550 45.36 17.54 -1.86
C VAL A 550 45.81 18.62 -0.87
N ALA A 551 44.88 19.24 -0.15
CA ALA A 551 45.23 20.31 0.78
C ALA A 551 46.08 19.81 1.96
N VAL A 552 45.78 18.63 2.51
CA VAL A 552 46.60 18.01 3.57
C VAL A 552 47.99 17.64 3.04
N VAL A 553 48.10 17.07 1.84
CA VAL A 553 49.40 16.73 1.24
C VAL A 553 50.24 17.99 0.99
N VAL A 554 49.66 19.04 0.40
CA VAL A 554 50.36 20.31 0.15
C VAL A 554 50.83 20.94 1.45
N ALA A 555 49.97 20.99 2.48
CA ALA A 555 50.34 21.57 3.77
C ALA A 555 51.44 20.76 4.48
N PHE A 556 51.34 19.42 4.43
CA PHE A 556 52.33 18.51 5.02
C PHE A 556 53.67 18.61 4.30
N THR A 557 53.69 18.51 2.97
CA THR A 557 54.93 18.59 2.17
C THR A 557 55.56 19.98 2.29
N GLY A 558 54.76 21.04 2.27
CA GLY A 558 55.23 22.40 2.53
C GLY A 558 55.94 22.49 3.87
N ALA A 559 55.28 22.06 4.96
CA ALA A 559 55.84 22.07 6.30
C ALA A 559 57.08 21.17 6.51
N CYS A 560 57.30 20.16 5.66
CA CYS A 560 58.50 19.32 5.73
C CYS A 560 59.69 19.90 4.96
N ILE A 561 59.44 20.71 3.93
CA ILE A 561 60.48 21.25 3.05
C ILE A 561 60.93 22.65 3.49
N THR A 562 60.03 23.47 4.03
CA THR A 562 60.36 24.76 4.66
C THR A 562 60.68 24.58 6.13
#